data_AF-A0A4Q7CXR6-F1
#
_entry.id   AF-A0A4Q7CXR6-F1
#
_cell.length_a   1.000
_cell.length_b   1.000
_cell.length_c   1.000
_cell.angle_alpha   90.00
_cell.angle_beta   90.00
_cell.angle_gamma   90.00
#
_symmetry.space_group_name_H-M   'P 1'
#
loop_
_entity.id
_entity.type
_entity.pdbx_description
1 polymer ?
#
loop_
_entity_poly.entity_id
_entity_poly.type
_entity_poly.pdbx_seq_one_letter_code
_entity_poly.pdbx_strand_id
1 'polypeptide(L)'
;MSRSHKAIAETAVQDLYEVTSAFDNVSAIFTLMLETFPVDSTPHSLAQLGTLALKDWYSKVYQWCECMENELDDANEEATVAISAERAHATRWWTHLSEMRRRKELPEWVAADIGTHDEHDLLLESRKAVNQALFGSDDLGGDQPYRAVVLE
;
A
#
# COMPACT_ATOMS: atom_id res chain seq x y z
N MET A 1 -16.82 -1.76 6.79
CA MET A 1 -15.77 -0.74 6.71
C MET A 1 -15.20 -0.75 5.30
N SER A 2 -14.98 0.41 4.69
CA SER A 2 -14.22 0.48 3.43
C SER A 2 -12.77 0.08 3.71
N ARG A 3 -12.14 -0.66 2.80
CA ARG A 3 -10.71 -0.98 2.89
C ARG A 3 -9.88 0.31 2.72
N SER A 4 -8.75 0.41 3.41
CA SER A 4 -7.81 1.52 3.20
C SER A 4 -7.12 1.42 1.85
N HIS A 5 -6.58 2.53 1.36
CA HIS A 5 -5.84 2.54 0.09
C HIS A 5 -4.63 1.61 0.12
N LYS A 6 -3.86 1.63 1.22
CA LYS A 6 -2.75 0.70 1.45
C LYS A 6 -3.21 -0.75 1.36
N ALA A 7 -4.28 -1.12 2.08
CA ALA A 7 -4.79 -2.48 2.07
C ALA A 7 -5.31 -2.94 0.70
N ILE A 8 -5.81 -2.02 -0.15
CA ILE A 8 -6.20 -2.34 -1.52
C ILE A 8 -4.97 -2.65 -2.38
N ALA A 9 -3.94 -1.81 -2.28
CA ALA A 9 -2.69 -1.99 -3.03
C ALA A 9 -1.95 -3.27 -2.63
N GLU A 10 -1.84 -3.57 -1.33
CA GLU A 10 -1.21 -4.79 -0.82
C GLU A 10 -1.91 -6.07 -1.32
N THR A 11 -3.24 -6.04 -1.47
CA THR A 11 -3.96 -7.17 -2.07
C THR A 11 -3.71 -7.29 -3.56
N ALA A 12 -3.59 -6.20 -4.31
CA ALA A 12 -3.23 -6.30 -5.71
C ALA A 12 -1.86 -6.98 -5.92
N VAL A 13 -0.89 -6.69 -5.04
CA VAL A 13 0.41 -7.40 -5.01
C VAL A 13 0.21 -8.88 -4.66
N GLN A 14 -0.62 -9.19 -3.66
CA GLN A 14 -0.91 -10.57 -3.27
C GLN A 14 -1.57 -11.36 -4.42
N ASP A 15 -2.53 -10.76 -5.13
CA ASP A 15 -3.22 -11.36 -6.27
C ASP A 15 -2.22 -11.68 -7.40
N LEU A 16 -1.20 -10.85 -7.62
CA LEU A 16 -0.12 -11.13 -8.58
C LEU A 16 0.72 -12.35 -8.15
N TYR A 17 1.01 -12.50 -6.86
CA TYR A 17 1.65 -13.73 -6.37
C TYR A 17 0.77 -14.96 -6.56
N GLU A 18 -0.55 -14.86 -6.37
CA GLU A 18 -1.46 -15.97 -6.67
C GLU A 18 -1.42 -16.38 -8.15
N VAL A 19 -1.25 -15.41 -9.06
CA VAL A 19 -1.02 -15.70 -10.49
C VAL A 19 0.27 -16.48 -10.71
N THR A 20 1.35 -16.19 -9.97
CA THR A 20 2.59 -16.98 -10.06
C THR A 20 2.39 -18.43 -9.62
N SER A 21 1.62 -18.67 -8.56
CA SER A 21 1.26 -20.03 -8.13
C SER A 21 0.37 -20.75 -9.15
N ALA A 22 -0.50 -20.02 -9.85
CA ALA A 22 -1.27 -20.59 -10.95
C ALA A 22 -0.37 -21.01 -12.13
N PHE A 23 0.69 -20.24 -12.40
CA PHE A 23 1.69 -20.64 -13.38
C PHE A 23 2.45 -21.90 -12.97
N ASP A 24 2.73 -22.12 -11.67
CA ASP A 24 3.43 -23.33 -11.21
C ASP A 24 2.63 -24.58 -11.57
N ASN A 25 1.31 -24.52 -11.37
CA ASN A 25 0.40 -25.60 -11.75
C ASN A 25 0.42 -25.87 -13.27
N VAL A 26 0.41 -24.82 -14.09
CA VAL A 26 0.45 -24.96 -15.56
C VAL A 26 1.81 -25.51 -16.02
N SER A 27 2.91 -25.08 -15.39
CA SER A 27 4.26 -25.58 -15.64
C SER A 27 4.35 -27.09 -15.36
N ALA A 28 3.75 -27.55 -14.26
CA ALA A 28 3.69 -28.98 -13.93
C ALA A 28 2.91 -29.77 -15.00
N ILE A 29 1.79 -29.24 -15.49
CA ILE A 29 1.02 -29.88 -16.58
C ILE A 29 1.86 -29.99 -17.85
N PHE A 30 2.53 -28.91 -18.28
CA PHE A 30 3.37 -28.97 -19.48
C PHE A 30 4.56 -29.92 -19.30
N THR A 31 5.16 -29.98 -18.11
CA THR A 31 6.21 -30.95 -17.80
C THR A 31 5.70 -32.39 -17.96
N LEU A 32 4.55 -32.72 -17.38
CA LEU A 32 3.92 -34.03 -17.55
C LEU A 32 3.62 -34.35 -19.01
N MET A 33 3.15 -33.37 -19.80
CA MET A 33 2.90 -33.57 -21.22
C MET A 33 4.19 -33.85 -22.01
N LEU A 34 5.29 -33.15 -21.70
CA LEU A 34 6.58 -33.37 -22.35
C LEU A 34 7.15 -34.76 -22.05
N GLU A 35 6.93 -35.28 -20.84
CA GLU A 35 7.35 -36.62 -20.42
C GLU A 35 6.44 -37.74 -20.97
N THR A 36 5.15 -37.46 -21.13
CA THR A 36 4.15 -38.47 -21.54
C THR A 36 4.07 -38.64 -23.05
N PHE A 37 4.14 -37.54 -23.81
CA PHE A 37 3.90 -37.56 -25.25
C PHE A 37 5.19 -37.60 -26.07
N PRO A 38 5.22 -38.37 -27.19
CA PRO A 38 6.39 -38.43 -28.07
C PRO A 38 6.78 -37.05 -28.61
N VAL A 39 8.08 -36.83 -28.83
CA VAL A 39 8.65 -35.54 -29.26
C VAL A 39 8.00 -35.00 -30.55
N ASP A 40 7.68 -35.88 -31.50
CA ASP A 40 7.11 -35.49 -32.80
C ASP A 40 5.58 -35.31 -32.77
N SER A 41 4.96 -35.37 -31.60
CA SER A 41 3.51 -35.25 -31.44
C SER A 41 3.06 -33.81 -31.20
N THR A 42 1.86 -33.46 -31.68
CA THR A 42 1.26 -32.14 -31.46
C THR A 42 1.16 -31.76 -29.97
N PRO A 43 0.76 -32.64 -29.04
CA PRO A 43 0.75 -32.32 -27.60
C PRO A 43 2.14 -31.97 -27.05
N HIS A 44 3.19 -32.63 -27.51
CA HIS A 44 4.57 -32.31 -27.09
C HIS A 44 4.98 -30.92 -27.58
N SER A 45 4.73 -30.59 -28.85
CA SER A 45 5.01 -29.24 -29.37
C SER A 45 4.19 -28.15 -28.66
N LEU A 46 2.92 -28.43 -28.34
CA LEU A 46 2.08 -27.52 -27.56
C LEU A 46 2.69 -27.25 -26.17
N ALA A 47 3.14 -28.30 -25.48
CA ALA A 47 3.76 -28.17 -24.17
C ALA A 47 5.10 -27.41 -24.24
N GLN A 48 5.91 -27.60 -25.30
CA GLN A 48 7.14 -26.82 -25.50
C GLN A 48 6.84 -25.32 -25.67
N LEU A 49 5.87 -24.98 -26.53
CA LEU A 49 5.45 -23.59 -26.73
C LEU A 49 4.85 -22.99 -25.45
N GLY A 50 4.03 -23.78 -24.75
CA GLY A 50 3.43 -23.42 -23.47
C GLY A 50 4.48 -23.09 -22.43
N THR A 51 5.51 -23.93 -22.26
CA THR A 51 6.63 -23.70 -21.33
C THR A 51 7.41 -22.43 -21.67
N LEU A 52 7.64 -22.16 -22.97
CA LEU A 52 8.33 -20.93 -23.40
C LEU A 52 7.51 -19.68 -23.07
N ALA A 53 6.21 -19.70 -23.41
CA ALA A 53 5.29 -18.60 -23.12
C ALA A 53 5.15 -18.38 -21.61
N LEU A 54 5.06 -19.45 -20.83
CA LEU A 54 4.92 -19.39 -19.38
C LEU A 54 6.17 -18.76 -18.73
N LYS A 55 7.38 -19.10 -19.20
CA LYS A 55 8.63 -18.47 -18.73
C LYS A 55 8.65 -16.95 -18.95
N ASP A 56 8.20 -16.50 -20.12
CA ASP A 56 8.10 -15.06 -20.41
C ASP A 56 7.10 -14.37 -19.47
N TRP A 57 5.95 -15.00 -19.23
CA TRP A 57 4.94 -14.50 -18.29
C TRP A 57 5.42 -14.47 -16.84
N TYR A 58 6.13 -15.50 -16.36
CA TYR A 58 6.75 -15.46 -15.04
C TYR A 58 7.66 -14.26 -14.87
N SER A 59 8.56 -14.03 -15.83
CA SER A 59 9.50 -12.92 -15.75
C SER A 59 8.77 -11.58 -15.65
N LYS A 60 7.67 -11.39 -16.38
CA LYS A 60 6.87 -10.16 -16.36
C LYS A 60 6.11 -9.99 -15.04
N VAL A 61 5.45 -11.04 -14.55
CA VAL A 61 4.69 -10.97 -13.30
C VAL A 61 5.60 -10.71 -12.11
N TYR A 62 6.77 -11.36 -12.05
CA TYR A 62 7.76 -11.06 -11.01
C TYR A 62 8.24 -9.61 -11.04
N GLN A 63 8.52 -9.07 -12.23
CA GLN A 63 8.89 -7.66 -12.38
C GLN A 63 7.77 -6.73 -11.92
N TRP A 64 6.50 -7.07 -12.19
CA TRP A 64 5.37 -6.28 -11.72
C TRP A 64 5.20 -6.36 -10.20
N CYS A 65 5.37 -7.52 -9.58
CA CYS A 65 5.36 -7.66 -8.12
C CYS A 65 6.43 -6.75 -7.50
N GLU A 66 7.68 -6.87 -7.94
CA GLU A 66 8.80 -6.08 -7.42
C GLU A 66 8.57 -4.56 -7.63
N CYS A 67 8.10 -4.16 -8.82
CA CYS A 67 7.80 -2.76 -9.11
C CYS A 67 6.70 -2.22 -8.19
N MET A 68 5.60 -2.95 -8.03
CA MET A 68 4.48 -2.53 -7.19
C MET A 68 4.84 -2.51 -5.70
N GLU A 69 5.64 -3.46 -5.22
CA GLU A 69 6.13 -3.45 -3.84
C GLU A 69 6.99 -2.22 -3.56
N ASN A 70 7.97 -1.94 -4.42
CA ASN A 70 8.84 -0.78 -4.27
C ASN A 70 8.04 0.54 -4.35
N GLU A 71 7.15 0.68 -5.35
CA GLU A 71 6.31 1.88 -5.48
C GLU A 71 5.37 2.07 -4.28
N LEU A 72 4.87 0.98 -3.70
CA LEU A 72 4.02 1.04 -2.51
C LEU A 72 4.80 1.46 -1.26
N ASP A 73 6.03 0.94 -1.10
CA ASP A 73 6.92 1.33 -0.01
C ASP A 73 7.31 2.81 -0.12
N ASP A 74 7.71 3.26 -1.32
CA ASP A 74 8.05 4.65 -1.61
C ASP A 74 6.85 5.58 -1.34
N ALA A 75 5.66 5.22 -1.84
CA ALA A 75 4.46 6.02 -1.64
C ALA A 75 4.06 6.11 -0.16
N ASN A 76 4.25 5.02 0.60
CA ASN A 76 3.97 5.00 2.04
C ASN A 76 4.97 5.87 2.82
N GLU A 77 6.26 5.85 2.46
CA GLU A 77 7.27 6.73 3.04
C GLU A 77 6.98 8.20 2.72
N GLU A 78 6.75 8.53 1.45
CA GLU A 78 6.48 9.91 1.02
C GLU A 78 5.22 10.47 1.70
N ALA A 79 4.14 9.70 1.76
CA ALA A 79 2.92 10.09 2.46
C ALA A 79 3.18 10.35 3.96
N THR A 80 3.95 9.47 4.61
CA THR A 80 4.30 9.60 6.03
C THR A 80 5.10 10.88 6.28
N VAL A 81 6.10 11.15 5.44
CA VAL A 81 6.93 12.36 5.53
C VAL A 81 6.09 13.62 5.31
N ALA A 82 5.30 13.68 4.24
CA ALA A 82 4.48 14.85 3.91
C ALA A 82 3.44 15.14 5.01
N ILE A 83 2.74 14.12 5.51
CA ILE A 83 1.73 14.28 6.56
C ILE A 83 2.40 14.68 7.88
N SER A 84 3.55 14.11 8.22
CA SER A 84 4.26 14.49 9.45
C SER A 84 4.71 15.97 9.42
N ALA A 85 5.21 16.45 8.28
CA ALA A 85 5.63 17.83 8.08
C ALA A 85 4.44 18.80 8.16
N GLU A 86 3.32 18.48 7.51
CA GLU A 86 2.08 19.24 7.58
C GLU A 86 1.60 19.35 9.04
N ARG A 87 1.54 18.21 9.75
CA ARG A 87 1.06 18.18 11.14
C ARG A 87 1.96 18.96 12.09
N ALA A 88 3.28 18.94 11.88
CA ALA A 88 4.21 19.75 12.64
C ALA A 88 3.99 21.26 12.40
N HIS A 89 3.64 21.65 11.17
CA HIS A 89 3.26 23.03 10.86
C HIS A 89 1.93 23.41 11.53
N ALA A 90 0.90 22.57 11.38
CA ALA A 90 -0.42 22.79 11.98
C ALA A 90 -0.36 22.91 13.51
N THR A 91 0.39 22.05 14.19
CA THR A 91 0.56 22.10 15.65
C THR A 91 1.28 23.37 16.10
N ARG A 92 2.32 23.82 15.38
CA ARG A 92 3.00 25.09 15.66
C ARG A 92 2.07 26.28 15.48
N TRP A 93 1.29 26.28 14.40
CA TRP A 93 0.33 27.33 14.10
C TRP A 93 -0.76 27.42 15.16
N TRP A 94 -1.36 26.29 15.54
CA TRP A 94 -2.34 26.22 16.61
C TRP A 94 -1.78 26.70 17.95
N THR A 95 -0.53 26.32 18.28
CA THR A 95 0.16 26.80 19.49
C THR A 95 0.27 28.32 19.49
N HIS A 96 0.77 28.93 18.41
CA HIS A 96 0.88 30.39 18.33
C HIS A 96 -0.47 31.09 18.43
N LEU A 97 -1.50 30.59 17.75
CA LEU A 97 -2.84 31.15 17.84
C LEU A 97 -3.41 31.06 19.26
N SER A 98 -3.24 29.91 19.93
CA SER A 98 -3.68 29.74 21.31
C SER A 98 -2.97 30.70 22.28
N GLU A 99 -1.67 30.96 22.07
CA GLU A 99 -0.91 31.93 22.86
C GLU A 99 -1.37 33.36 22.63
N MET A 100 -1.54 33.77 21.36
CA MET A 100 -2.04 35.10 21.00
C MET A 100 -3.46 35.34 21.52
N ARG A 101 -4.32 34.32 21.44
CA ARG A 101 -5.67 34.33 22.03
C ARG A 101 -5.60 34.59 23.54
N ARG A 102 -4.75 33.85 24.26
CA ARG A 102 -4.59 34.00 25.72
C ARG A 102 -4.07 35.39 26.10
N ARG A 103 -3.22 35.99 25.26
CA ARG A 103 -2.70 37.35 25.45
C ARG A 103 -3.66 38.46 25.01
N LYS A 104 -4.83 38.11 24.46
CA LYS A 104 -5.81 39.04 23.86
C LYS A 104 -5.20 39.89 22.73
N GLU A 105 -4.23 39.31 22.02
CA GLU A 105 -3.60 39.91 20.84
C GLU A 105 -4.38 39.62 19.56
N LEU A 106 -5.34 38.69 19.60
CA LEU A 106 -6.26 38.41 18.51
C LEU A 106 -7.49 39.33 18.58
N PRO A 107 -8.01 39.79 17.43
CA PRO A 107 -9.30 40.46 17.37
C PRO A 107 -10.42 39.60 17.98
N GLU A 108 -11.40 40.22 18.65
CA GLU A 108 -12.49 39.51 19.33
C GLU A 108 -13.25 38.54 18.42
N TRP A 109 -13.47 38.92 17.16
CA TRP A 109 -14.16 38.07 16.19
C TRP A 109 -13.34 36.84 15.76
N VAL A 110 -11.99 36.89 15.85
CA VAL A 110 -11.09 35.75 15.57
C VAL A 110 -10.99 34.84 16.79
N ALA A 111 -10.90 35.45 17.98
CA ALA A 111 -10.70 34.75 19.23
C ALA A 111 -11.90 33.89 19.66
N ALA A 112 -13.07 34.04 19.04
CA ALA A 112 -14.26 33.23 19.31
C ALA A 112 -14.02 31.73 19.03
N ASP A 113 -13.47 31.42 17.84
CA ASP A 113 -13.41 30.04 17.35
C ASP A 113 -11.97 29.50 17.20
N ILE A 114 -10.99 30.37 16.92
CA ILE A 114 -9.62 29.97 16.54
C ILE A 114 -8.71 29.79 17.76
N GLY A 115 -7.88 28.74 17.74
CA GLY A 115 -6.97 28.38 18.82
C GLY A 115 -7.69 27.81 20.05
N THR A 116 -8.90 27.29 19.85
CA THR A 116 -9.70 26.60 20.88
C THR A 116 -9.25 25.15 21.04
N HIS A 117 -9.62 24.54 22.17
CA HIS A 117 -9.46 23.10 22.36
C HIS A 117 -10.42 22.31 21.46
N ASP A 118 -11.65 22.79 21.27
CA ASP A 118 -12.64 22.15 20.40
C ASP A 118 -12.18 22.08 18.93
N GLU A 119 -11.58 23.15 18.40
CA GLU A 119 -10.96 23.14 17.06
C GLU A 119 -9.80 22.13 16.98
N HIS A 120 -9.00 22.02 18.04
CA HIS A 120 -7.91 21.05 18.11
C HIS A 120 -8.43 19.62 18.10
N ASP A 121 -9.52 19.33 18.82
CA ASP A 121 -10.13 18.00 18.87
C ASP A 121 -10.73 17.61 17.51
N LEU A 122 -11.41 18.54 16.84
CA LEU A 122 -11.89 18.32 15.46
C LEU A 122 -10.74 18.00 14.49
N LEU A 123 -9.60 18.69 14.65
CA LEU A 123 -8.40 18.43 13.87
C LEU A 123 -7.80 17.06 14.18
N LEU A 124 -7.81 16.60 15.43
CA LEU A 124 -7.38 15.24 15.80
C LEU A 124 -8.29 14.16 15.19
N GLU A 125 -9.61 14.35 15.21
CA GLU A 125 -10.55 13.42 14.59
C GLU A 125 -10.40 13.38 13.07
N SER A 126 -10.20 14.55 12.43
CA SER A 126 -9.88 14.61 11.00
C SER A 126 -8.57 13.88 10.68
N ARG A 127 -7.55 13.98 11.54
CA ARG A 127 -6.27 13.26 11.37
C ARG A 127 -6.47 11.73 11.43
N LYS A 128 -7.28 11.24 12.38
CA LYS A 128 -7.61 9.81 12.47
C LYS A 128 -8.36 9.32 11.25
N ALA A 129 -9.36 10.08 10.78
CA ALA A 129 -10.12 9.73 9.58
C ALA A 129 -9.22 9.60 8.34
N VAL A 130 -8.27 10.53 8.16
CA VAL A 130 -7.27 10.45 7.07
C VAL A 130 -6.36 9.25 7.23
N ASN A 131 -5.85 8.99 8.45
CA ASN A 131 -4.97 7.85 8.71
C ASN A 131 -5.68 6.51 8.45
N GLN A 132 -6.93 6.37 8.87
CA GLN A 132 -7.76 5.19 8.59
C GLN A 132 -8.01 4.99 7.09
N ALA A 133 -8.27 6.08 6.35
CA ALA A 133 -8.49 5.99 4.91
C ALA A 133 -7.22 5.58 4.13
N LEU A 134 -6.07 6.15 4.50
CA LEU A 134 -4.79 5.90 3.81
C LEU A 134 -4.15 4.58 4.25
N PHE A 135 -3.95 4.41 5.55
CA PHE A 135 -3.16 3.32 6.14
C PHE A 135 -4.01 2.21 6.76
N GLY A 136 -5.27 2.50 7.14
CA GLY A 136 -6.11 1.54 7.86
C GLY A 136 -5.77 1.45 9.35
N SER A 137 -5.01 2.41 9.87
CA SER A 137 -4.60 2.55 11.27
C SER A 137 -4.79 3.98 11.72
N ASP A 138 -4.86 4.21 13.04
CA ASP A 138 -4.87 5.57 13.59
C ASP A 138 -3.48 6.22 13.54
N ASP A 139 -2.42 5.41 13.44
CA ASP A 139 -1.04 5.87 13.34
C ASP A 139 -0.56 6.03 11.90
N LEU A 140 0.46 6.87 11.71
CA LEU A 140 1.13 7.02 10.41
C LEU A 140 1.98 5.79 10.13
N GLY A 141 1.76 5.16 8.97
CA GLY A 141 2.52 3.99 8.56
C GLY A 141 2.32 2.78 9.47
N GLY A 142 1.10 2.60 10.01
CA GLY A 142 0.71 1.60 11.01
C GLY A 142 1.53 0.32 10.95
N ASP A 143 1.99 -0.11 12.14
CA ASP A 143 2.88 -1.24 12.46
C ASP A 143 3.30 -2.03 11.22
N GLN A 144 4.60 -2.03 10.93
CA GLN A 144 5.19 -2.99 10.00
C GLN A 144 5.33 -4.34 10.72
N PRO A 145 4.39 -5.32 10.66
CA PRO A 145 4.82 -6.68 10.77
C PRO A 145 5.59 -6.94 9.48
N TYR A 146 6.91 -6.95 9.59
CA TYR A 146 7.79 -7.63 8.66
C TYR A 146 7.06 -8.89 8.20
N ARG A 147 6.67 -8.92 6.92
CA ARG A 147 5.94 -10.03 6.32
C ARG A 147 6.83 -11.26 6.54
N ALA A 148 6.45 -12.12 7.48
CA ALA A 148 7.07 -13.43 7.58
C ALA A 148 6.67 -14.14 6.29
N VAL A 149 7.58 -14.14 5.30
CA VAL A 149 7.48 -15.00 4.13
C VAL A 149 7.58 -16.42 4.68
N VAL A 150 6.42 -17.04 4.92
CA VAL A 150 6.35 -18.47 5.16
C VAL A 150 6.59 -19.11 3.79
N LEU A 151 7.83 -19.50 3.54
CA LEU A 151 8.17 -20.45 2.51
C LEU A 151 7.78 -21.83 3.06
N GLU A 152 6.60 -22.32 2.69
CA GLU A 152 6.28 -23.75 2.71
C GLU A 152 6.55 -24.37 1.34
#